data_AF-A0A2S8FR40-F1
#
_entry.id   AF-A0A2S8FR40-F1
#
_cell.length_a   1.000
_cell.length_b   1.000
_cell.length_c   1.000
_cell.angle_alpha   90.00
_cell.angle_beta   90.00
_cell.angle_gamma   90.00
#
_symmetry.space_group_name_H-M   'P 1'
#
loop_
_entity.id
_entity.type
_entity.pdbx_description
1 polymer ?
#
loop_
_entity_poly.entity_id
_entity_poly.type
_entity_poly.pdbx_seq_one_letter_code
_entity_poly.pdbx_strand_id
1 'polypeptide(L)'
;MTREPPSEIESTTLQVRPQQFELREIVWMATGIAIACAIFAPVLRDLSAEQLWFWMCAVAIQFTSFTIAVGWAMIRRRNMLIRAGRCLGQGRTADYGTLEGMASWMSRPVASGMIMMTQVVLGFLLLTLTGKYLIWNDYFAHALIGWIGAATLVSLRFGRHLGGVEFFENGISHIPTAFIPWEQIEVHPDNARQDVIWLSYYRWRQSVPASVFKVVVSEGLKRLVLMDHADPETAES
;
A
#
# COMPACT_ATOMS: atom_id res chain seq x y z
N MET A 1 -36.00 -25.52 24.41
CA MET A 1 -35.17 -25.18 23.23
C MET A 1 -33.92 -24.51 23.73
N THR A 2 -32.90 -25.33 23.95
CA THR A 2 -31.55 -24.92 24.36
C THR A 2 -30.91 -24.21 23.17
N ARG A 3 -30.63 -22.91 23.31
CA ARG A 3 -29.82 -22.17 22.32
C ARG A 3 -28.44 -22.78 22.32
N GLU A 4 -28.07 -23.45 21.23
CA GLU A 4 -26.68 -23.82 20.99
C GLU A 4 -25.86 -22.52 20.97
N PRO A 5 -24.75 -22.44 21.73
CA PRO A 5 -23.85 -21.31 21.62
C PRO A 5 -23.33 -21.27 20.17
N PRO A 6 -23.20 -20.08 19.57
CA PRO A 6 -22.64 -19.97 18.23
C PRO A 6 -21.30 -20.69 18.24
N SER A 7 -21.18 -21.69 17.37
CA SER A 7 -19.92 -22.39 17.10
C SER A 7 -18.86 -21.32 16.99
N GLU A 8 -17.87 -21.37 17.89
CA GLU A 8 -16.64 -20.62 17.75
C GLU A 8 -16.16 -20.91 16.33
N ILE A 9 -16.41 -19.96 15.42
CA ILE A 9 -15.63 -19.83 14.22
C ILE A 9 -14.27 -19.52 14.82
N GLU A 10 -13.49 -20.59 15.01
CA GLU A 10 -12.07 -20.60 15.29
C GLU A 10 -11.44 -19.98 14.04
N SER A 11 -11.69 -18.68 13.93
CA SER A 11 -11.23 -17.82 12.89
C SER A 11 -9.74 -17.92 13.07
N THR A 12 -9.11 -18.52 12.07
CA THR A 12 -7.69 -18.45 11.80
C THR A 12 -7.37 -16.97 11.54
N THR A 13 -7.58 -16.14 12.56
CA THR A 13 -7.33 -14.71 12.54
C THR A 13 -5.83 -14.58 12.49
N LEU A 14 -5.34 -14.40 11.27
CA LEU A 14 -3.97 -14.00 11.00
C LEU A 14 -3.72 -12.76 11.86
N GLN A 15 -2.97 -12.96 12.94
CA GLN A 15 -2.42 -11.85 13.71
C GLN A 15 -1.51 -11.10 12.73
N VAL A 16 -2.01 -10.00 12.17
CA VAL A 16 -1.30 -9.22 11.15
C VAL A 16 -0.13 -8.55 11.83
N ARG A 17 1.00 -9.26 11.90
CA ARG A 17 2.24 -8.71 12.42
C ARG A 17 2.81 -7.72 11.42
N PRO A 18 3.43 -6.63 11.89
CA PRO A 18 4.16 -5.72 11.02
C PRO A 18 5.23 -6.53 10.28
N GLN A 19 5.11 -6.54 8.96
CA GLN A 19 5.95 -7.32 8.09
C GLN A 19 7.37 -6.73 8.07
N GLN A 20 8.36 -7.54 8.47
CA GLN A 20 9.77 -7.14 8.50
C GLN A 20 10.45 -7.46 7.17
N PHE A 21 11.45 -6.67 6.76
CA PHE A 21 12.26 -7.03 5.60
C PHE A 21 13.06 -8.30 5.89
N GLU A 22 12.93 -9.28 5.02
CA GLU A 22 13.71 -10.50 5.13
C GLU A 22 15.10 -10.29 4.50
N LEU A 23 16.12 -10.99 5.01
CA LEU A 23 17.48 -10.86 4.51
C LEU A 23 17.56 -11.10 2.99
N ARG A 24 16.79 -12.06 2.46
CA ARG A 24 16.71 -12.32 1.01
C ARG A 24 16.23 -11.11 0.21
N GLU A 25 15.30 -10.33 0.75
CA GLU A 25 14.76 -9.14 0.07
C GLU A 25 15.84 -8.06 -0.01
N ILE A 26 16.60 -7.87 1.08
CA ILE A 26 17.72 -6.94 1.14
C ILE A 26 18.81 -7.36 0.14
N VAL A 27 19.13 -8.65 0.04
CA VAL A 27 20.09 -9.17 -0.94
C VAL A 27 19.65 -8.87 -2.37
N TRP A 28 18.39 -9.14 -2.73
CA TRP A 28 17.89 -8.84 -4.08
C TRP A 28 17.88 -7.35 -4.41
N MET A 29 17.54 -6.50 -3.44
CA MET A 29 17.64 -5.04 -3.59
C MET A 29 19.09 -4.62 -3.84
N ALA A 30 20.03 -5.11 -3.03
CA ALA A 30 21.45 -4.79 -3.17
C ALA A 30 22.03 -5.28 -4.50
N THR A 31 21.65 -6.48 -4.94
CA THR A 31 22.03 -7.03 -6.25
C THR A 31 21.49 -6.18 -7.40
N GLY A 32 20.22 -5.78 -7.36
CA GLY A 32 19.62 -4.91 -8.38
C GLY A 32 20.33 -3.55 -8.46
N ILE A 33 20.65 -2.95 -7.31
CA ILE A 33 21.43 -1.70 -7.24
C ILE A 33 22.84 -1.91 -7.82
N ALA A 34 23.53 -2.99 -7.45
CA ALA A 34 24.88 -3.27 -7.94
C ALA A 34 24.92 -3.44 -9.47
N ILE A 35 23.94 -4.16 -10.04
CA ILE A 35 23.80 -4.32 -11.49
C ILE A 35 23.59 -2.97 -12.16
N ALA A 36 22.66 -2.15 -11.64
CA ALA A 36 22.40 -0.84 -12.20
C ALA A 36 23.66 0.06 -12.13
N CYS A 37 24.34 0.10 -10.99
CA CYS A 37 25.61 0.82 -10.85
C CYS A 37 26.67 0.33 -11.83
N ALA A 38 26.78 -0.98 -12.07
CA ALA A 38 27.74 -1.54 -13.02
C ALA A 38 27.44 -1.13 -14.48
N ILE A 39 26.15 -1.12 -14.87
CA ILE A 39 25.72 -0.68 -16.20
C ILE A 39 26.07 0.80 -16.44
N PHE A 40 25.89 1.65 -15.43
CA PHE A 40 26.12 3.08 -15.56
C PHE A 40 27.54 3.55 -15.15
N ALA A 41 28.39 2.63 -14.66
CA ALA A 41 29.77 2.95 -14.29
C ALA A 41 30.59 3.63 -15.41
N PRO A 42 30.46 3.27 -16.70
CA PRO A 42 31.14 3.99 -17.78
C PRO A 42 30.72 5.46 -17.86
N VAL A 43 29.41 5.74 -17.79
CA VAL A 43 28.87 7.10 -17.84
C VAL A 43 29.38 7.94 -16.69
N LEU A 44 29.46 7.37 -15.49
CA LEU A 44 29.98 8.07 -14.31
C LEU A 44 31.46 8.44 -14.43
N ARG A 45 32.26 7.67 -15.18
CA ARG A 45 33.69 7.95 -15.40
C ARG A 45 33.93 9.11 -16.35
N ASP A 46 32.97 9.40 -17.23
CA ASP A 46 33.06 10.47 -18.21
C ASP A 46 32.60 11.83 -17.65
N LEU A 47 32.05 11.84 -16.43
CA LEU A 47 31.61 13.07 -15.76
C LEU A 47 32.78 13.87 -15.19
N SER A 48 32.67 15.20 -15.25
CA SER A 48 33.55 16.07 -14.48
C SER A 48 33.32 15.93 -12.97
N ALA A 49 34.31 16.25 -12.14
CA ALA A 49 34.18 16.20 -10.69
C ALA A 49 33.00 17.05 -10.16
N GLU A 50 32.73 18.18 -10.81
CA GLU A 50 31.60 19.06 -10.49
C GLU A 50 30.26 18.37 -10.79
N GLN A 51 30.12 17.74 -11.97
CA GLN A 51 28.91 16.99 -12.34
C GLN A 51 28.69 15.79 -11.44
N LEU A 52 29.76 15.07 -11.10
CA LEU A 52 29.73 13.95 -10.19
C LEU A 52 29.22 14.37 -8.81
N TRP A 53 29.67 15.51 -8.30
CA TRP A 53 29.20 16.04 -7.01
C TRP A 53 27.69 16.31 -7.02
N PHE A 54 27.18 17.04 -8.02
CA PHE A 54 25.76 17.32 -8.15
C PHE A 54 24.92 16.04 -8.25
N TRP A 55 25.40 15.06 -9.01
CA TRP A 55 24.71 13.79 -9.15
C TRP A 55 24.70 12.98 -7.84
N MET A 56 25.81 12.96 -7.11
CA MET A 56 25.87 12.33 -5.79
C MET A 56 24.88 12.97 -4.81
N CYS A 57 24.72 14.30 -4.84
CA CYS A 57 23.69 14.99 -4.06
C CYS A 57 22.28 14.58 -4.49
N ALA A 58 21.98 14.53 -5.78
CA ALA A 58 20.68 14.15 -6.31
C ALA A 58 20.29 12.72 -5.92
N VAL A 59 21.23 11.78 -6.05
CA VAL A 59 21.06 10.38 -5.61
C VAL A 59 20.85 10.30 -4.09
N ALA A 60 21.62 11.06 -3.30
CA ALA A 60 21.43 11.10 -1.85
C ALA A 60 20.04 11.62 -1.48
N ILE A 61 19.52 12.64 -2.16
CA ILE A 61 18.16 13.16 -1.99
C ILE A 61 17.13 12.08 -2.31
N GLN A 62 17.28 11.37 -3.44
CA GLN A 62 16.37 10.30 -3.84
C GLN A 62 16.33 9.18 -2.79
N PHE A 63 17.48 8.66 -2.36
CA PHE A 63 17.55 7.60 -1.34
C PHE A 63 17.02 8.05 0.02
N THR A 64 17.29 9.31 0.39
CA THR A 64 16.76 9.90 1.64
C THR A 64 15.24 10.01 1.58
N SER A 65 14.69 10.57 0.50
CA SER A 65 13.24 10.67 0.27
C SER A 65 12.58 9.29 0.32
N PHE A 66 13.14 8.31 -0.40
CA PHE A 66 12.68 6.93 -0.40
C PHE A 66 12.66 6.33 1.02
N THR A 67 13.78 6.44 1.75
CA THR A 67 13.92 5.86 3.10
C THR A 67 12.96 6.50 4.09
N ILE A 68 12.83 7.83 4.05
CA ILE A 68 11.88 8.58 4.90
C ILE A 68 10.45 8.14 4.60
N ALA A 69 10.07 8.05 3.33
CA ALA A 69 8.72 7.65 2.93
C ALA A 69 8.37 6.21 3.35
N VAL A 70 9.29 5.25 3.15
CA VAL A 70 9.12 3.87 3.62
C VAL A 70 9.02 3.83 5.14
N GLY A 71 9.95 4.48 5.86
CA GLY A 71 9.96 4.51 7.32
C GLY A 71 8.70 5.12 7.90
N TRP A 72 8.25 6.24 7.33
CA TRP A 72 7.01 6.90 7.71
C TRP A 72 5.78 6.03 7.47
N ALA A 73 5.69 5.36 6.31
CA ALA A 73 4.61 4.43 6.01
C ALA A 73 4.58 3.24 6.98
N MET A 74 5.75 2.69 7.33
CA MET A 74 5.88 1.61 8.30
C MET A 74 5.42 2.03 9.70
N ILE A 75 5.83 3.23 10.16
CA ILE A 75 5.38 3.79 11.44
C ILE A 75 3.87 4.00 11.44
N ARG A 76 3.32 4.59 10.38
CA ARG A 76 1.87 4.80 10.24
C ARG A 76 1.10 3.49 10.25
N ARG A 77 1.55 2.49 9.49
CA ARG A 77 0.95 1.16 9.48
C ARG A 77 0.96 0.53 10.87
N ARG A 78 2.08 0.60 11.58
CA ARG A 78 2.18 0.09 12.95
C ARG A 78 1.20 0.77 13.89
N ASN A 79 1.16 2.11 13.88
CA ASN A 79 0.25 2.88 14.73
C ASN A 79 -1.22 2.60 14.40
N MET A 80 -1.52 2.40 13.12
CA MET A 80 -2.83 2.00 12.64
C MET A 80 -3.21 0.61 13.17
N LEU A 81 -2.34 -0.40 13.04
CA LEU A 81 -2.59 -1.76 13.52
C LEU A 81 -2.81 -1.82 15.04
N ILE A 82 -2.13 -0.98 15.82
CA ILE A 82 -2.34 -0.87 17.28
C ILE A 82 -3.78 -0.45 17.61
N ARG A 83 -4.37 0.43 16.79
CA ARG A 83 -5.75 0.93 17.00
C ARG A 83 -6.80 0.02 16.37
N ALA A 84 -6.45 -0.71 15.32
CA ALA A 84 -7.39 -1.43 14.49
C ALA A 84 -7.98 -2.67 15.17
N GLY A 85 -7.25 -3.32 16.09
CA GLY A 85 -7.67 -4.59 16.68
C GLY A 85 -7.36 -5.78 15.78
N ARG A 86 -8.06 -6.89 15.96
CA ARG A 86 -7.85 -8.11 15.16
C ARG A 86 -8.32 -7.92 13.72
N CYS A 87 -7.59 -8.50 12.77
CA CYS A 87 -8.00 -8.53 11.37
C CYS A 87 -9.09 -9.60 11.19
N LEU A 88 -10.25 -9.19 10.70
CA LEU A 88 -11.41 -10.05 10.44
C LEU A 88 -11.35 -10.65 9.03
N GLY A 89 -10.77 -9.92 8.08
CA GLY A 89 -10.63 -10.38 6.71
C GLY A 89 -10.24 -9.26 5.74
N GLN A 90 -10.18 -9.61 4.46
CA GLN A 90 -9.88 -8.68 3.38
C GLN A 90 -10.95 -8.77 2.29
N GLY A 91 -11.43 -7.62 1.84
CA GLY A 91 -12.24 -7.46 0.66
C GLY A 91 -11.47 -6.76 -0.46
N ARG A 92 -12.11 -6.60 -1.62
CA ARG A 92 -11.53 -5.96 -2.80
C ARG A 92 -12.51 -4.96 -3.36
N THR A 93 -12.05 -3.76 -3.70
CA THR A 93 -12.90 -2.78 -4.37
C THR A 93 -13.31 -3.32 -5.75
N ALA A 94 -14.61 -3.30 -6.05
CA ALA A 94 -15.19 -3.87 -7.26
C ALA A 94 -14.67 -3.21 -8.55
N ASP A 95 -14.18 -1.97 -8.46
CA ASP A 95 -13.68 -1.20 -9.60
C ASP A 95 -12.29 -1.66 -10.09
N TYR A 96 -11.55 -2.43 -9.28
CA TYR A 96 -10.17 -2.85 -9.57
C TYR A 96 -10.05 -4.29 -10.10
N GLY A 97 -11.16 -4.86 -10.59
CA GLY A 97 -11.35 -6.29 -10.94
C GLY A 97 -10.48 -6.91 -12.04
N THR A 98 -9.32 -6.35 -12.40
CA THR A 98 -8.48 -6.83 -13.52
C THR A 98 -6.99 -7.03 -13.20
N LEU A 99 -6.52 -6.67 -12.01
CA LEU A 99 -5.09 -6.80 -11.64
C LEU A 99 -4.73 -8.11 -10.92
N GLU A 100 -5.64 -9.09 -10.87
CA GLU A 100 -5.44 -10.39 -10.20
C GLU A 100 -4.25 -11.19 -10.73
N GLY A 101 -3.86 -11.00 -12.00
CA GLY A 101 -2.80 -11.79 -12.63
C GLY A 101 -1.41 -11.16 -12.58
N MET A 102 -1.28 -9.85 -12.45
CA MET A 102 0.01 -9.18 -12.71
C MET A 102 1.00 -9.26 -11.55
N ALA A 103 0.52 -9.42 -10.32
CA ALA A 103 1.37 -9.50 -9.13
C ALA A 103 1.55 -10.93 -8.59
N SER A 104 0.79 -11.91 -9.08
CA SER A 104 0.84 -13.29 -8.57
C SER A 104 2.05 -14.07 -9.08
N TRP A 105 2.57 -13.76 -10.26
CA TRP A 105 3.73 -14.45 -10.85
C TRP A 105 5.07 -13.94 -10.32
N MET A 106 5.13 -12.71 -9.79
CA MET A 106 6.38 -12.10 -9.35
C MET A 106 6.57 -12.24 -7.84
N SER A 107 7.62 -12.95 -7.43
CA SER A 107 7.94 -13.05 -6.01
C SER A 107 8.25 -11.67 -5.41
N ARG A 108 7.81 -11.43 -4.18
CA ARG A 108 8.02 -10.14 -3.47
C ARG A 108 9.48 -9.64 -3.47
N PRO A 109 10.51 -10.51 -3.30
CA PRO A 109 11.90 -10.07 -3.40
C PRO A 109 12.27 -9.57 -4.80
N VAL A 110 11.77 -10.23 -5.86
CA VAL A 110 12.01 -9.83 -7.25
C VAL A 110 11.35 -8.49 -7.54
N ALA A 111 10.09 -8.31 -7.11
CA ALA A 111 9.37 -7.05 -7.25
C ALA A 111 10.10 -5.88 -6.57
N SER A 112 10.62 -6.12 -5.37
CA SER A 112 11.41 -5.15 -4.61
C SER A 112 12.71 -4.79 -5.32
N GLY A 113 13.43 -5.78 -5.85
CA GLY A 113 14.63 -5.58 -6.65
C GLY A 113 14.36 -4.78 -7.93
N MET A 114 13.25 -5.06 -8.62
CA MET A 114 12.85 -4.32 -9.83
C MET A 114 12.48 -2.87 -9.55
N ILE A 115 11.81 -2.58 -8.43
CA ILE A 115 11.54 -1.19 -8.02
C ILE A 115 12.85 -0.46 -7.75
N MET A 116 13.78 -1.07 -7.01
CA MET A 116 15.10 -0.47 -6.75
C MET A 116 15.87 -0.24 -8.04
N MET A 117 15.87 -1.21 -8.96
CA MET A 117 16.51 -1.06 -10.26
C MET A 117 15.88 0.08 -11.07
N THR A 118 14.54 0.18 -11.09
CA THR A 118 13.81 1.25 -11.79
C THR A 118 14.14 2.63 -11.20
N GLN A 119 14.26 2.72 -9.88
CA GLN A 119 14.66 3.94 -9.19
C GLN A 119 16.05 4.41 -9.63
N VAL A 120 17.00 3.48 -9.72
CA VAL A 120 18.36 3.79 -10.16
C VAL A 120 18.37 4.18 -11.64
N VAL A 121 17.70 3.42 -12.51
CA VAL A 121 17.61 3.73 -13.96
C VAL A 121 16.98 5.09 -14.22
N LEU A 122 15.88 5.43 -13.53
CA LEU A 122 15.24 6.75 -13.68
C LEU A 122 16.13 7.87 -13.17
N GLY A 123 16.86 7.66 -12.07
CA GLY A 123 17.85 8.63 -11.58
C GLY A 123 18.99 8.87 -12.58
N PHE A 124 19.45 7.82 -13.25
CA PHE A 124 20.43 7.96 -14.33
C PHE A 124 19.85 8.59 -15.60
N LEU A 125 18.59 8.34 -15.93
CA LEU A 125 17.92 8.98 -17.06
C LEU A 125 17.85 10.50 -16.84
N LEU A 126 17.51 10.96 -15.62
CA LEU A 126 17.50 12.38 -15.29
C LEU A 126 18.87 13.02 -15.48
N LEU A 127 19.95 12.37 -15.04
CA LEU A 127 21.32 12.84 -15.28
C LEU A 127 21.59 13.15 -16.76
N THR A 128 21.04 12.37 -17.70
CA THR A 128 21.23 12.59 -19.15
C THR A 128 20.37 13.71 -19.73
N LEU A 129 19.29 14.09 -19.04
CA LEU A 129 18.31 15.06 -19.52
C LEU A 129 18.49 16.45 -18.93
N THR A 130 19.18 16.59 -17.80
CA THR A 130 19.21 17.85 -17.05
C THR A 130 20.47 18.69 -17.34
N GLY A 131 20.27 19.89 -17.87
CA GLY A 131 21.33 20.88 -18.07
C GLY A 131 21.68 21.67 -16.80
N LYS A 132 22.84 22.34 -16.80
CA LYS A 132 23.38 23.10 -15.63
C LYS A 132 22.42 24.12 -14.99
N TYR A 133 21.43 24.62 -15.73
CA TYR A 133 20.50 25.66 -15.26
C TYR A 133 19.25 25.12 -14.55
N LEU A 134 19.08 23.80 -14.44
CA LEU A 134 17.87 23.16 -13.88
C LEU A 134 18.16 22.27 -12.66
N ILE A 135 19.28 22.49 -11.96
CA ILE A 135 19.73 21.65 -10.83
C ILE A 135 18.65 21.51 -9.74
N TRP A 136 17.92 22.57 -9.43
CA TRP A 136 16.84 22.50 -8.42
C TRP A 136 15.66 21.64 -8.87
N ASN A 137 15.30 21.70 -10.16
CA ASN A 137 14.26 20.85 -10.72
C ASN A 137 14.72 19.39 -10.76
N ASP A 138 16.00 19.15 -11.00
CA ASP A 138 16.62 17.82 -10.93
C ASP A 138 16.47 17.21 -9.53
N TYR A 139 16.85 17.96 -8.49
CA TYR A 139 16.72 17.52 -7.10
C TYR A 139 15.28 17.24 -6.71
N PHE A 140 14.35 18.08 -7.15
CA PHE A 140 12.92 17.86 -6.92
C PHE A 140 12.43 16.59 -7.62
N ALA A 141 12.85 16.35 -8.86
CA ALA A 141 12.51 15.14 -9.60
C ALA A 141 13.08 13.88 -8.93
N HIS A 142 14.32 13.91 -8.46
CA HIS A 142 14.93 12.83 -7.68
C HIS A 142 14.17 12.57 -6.36
N ALA A 143 13.74 13.61 -5.65
CA ALA A 143 12.92 13.47 -4.45
C ALA A 143 11.56 12.80 -4.78
N LEU A 144 10.91 13.21 -5.86
CA LEU A 144 9.63 12.67 -6.32
C LEU A 144 9.75 11.20 -6.75
N ILE A 145 10.79 10.86 -7.50
CA ILE A 145 11.08 9.47 -7.91
C ILE A 145 11.24 8.60 -6.66
N GLY A 146 12.03 9.06 -5.67
CA GLY A 146 12.19 8.37 -4.39
C GLY A 146 10.87 8.14 -3.67
N TRP A 147 10.00 9.15 -3.64
CA TRP A 147 8.68 9.06 -3.02
C TRP A 147 7.75 8.05 -3.73
N ILE A 148 7.68 8.11 -5.07
CA ILE A 148 6.86 7.19 -5.88
C ILE A 148 7.36 5.75 -5.73
N GLY A 149 8.68 5.55 -5.73
CA GLY A 149 9.30 4.25 -5.49
C GLY A 149 8.91 3.68 -4.13
N ALA A 150 8.97 4.51 -3.09
CA ALA A 150 8.56 4.13 -1.75
C ALA A 150 7.07 3.76 -1.68
N ALA A 151 6.19 4.57 -2.25
CA ALA A 151 4.75 4.31 -2.29
C ALA A 151 4.42 2.97 -2.99
N THR A 152 5.13 2.69 -4.09
CA THR A 152 5.01 1.44 -4.84
C THR A 152 5.48 0.25 -4.02
N LEU A 153 6.68 0.35 -3.41
CA LEU A 153 7.22 -0.72 -2.56
C LEU A 153 6.30 -1.01 -1.37
N VAL A 154 5.82 0.04 -0.71
CA VAL A 154 4.91 -0.04 0.45
C VAL A 154 3.61 -0.76 0.07
N SER A 155 3.04 -0.41 -1.09
CA SER A 155 1.81 -1.00 -1.59
C SER A 155 1.98 -2.50 -1.90
N LEU A 156 3.09 -2.88 -2.55
CA LEU A 156 3.44 -4.30 -2.75
C LEU A 156 3.74 -5.02 -1.44
N ARG A 157 4.47 -4.37 -0.52
CA ARG A 157 4.92 -5.00 0.73
C ARG A 157 3.74 -5.39 1.57
N PHE A 158 2.82 -4.45 1.82
CA PHE A 158 1.63 -4.72 2.63
C PHE A 158 0.66 -5.71 1.98
N GLY A 159 0.99 -6.28 0.82
CA GLY A 159 0.37 -7.48 0.28
C GLY A 159 -1.09 -7.27 -0.11
N ARG A 160 -1.50 -6.01 -0.29
CA ARG A 160 -2.83 -5.69 -0.77
C ARG A 160 -2.82 -5.79 -2.28
N HIS A 161 -3.81 -6.47 -2.83
CA HIS A 161 -4.25 -6.17 -4.17
C HIS A 161 -4.50 -4.67 -4.26
N LEU A 162 -4.13 -4.01 -5.37
CA LEU A 162 -4.49 -2.61 -5.57
C LEU A 162 -6.02 -2.47 -5.39
N GLY A 163 -6.45 -1.60 -4.47
CA GLY A 163 -7.85 -1.50 -4.08
C GLY A 163 -8.36 -2.57 -3.09
N GLY A 164 -7.51 -3.37 -2.45
CA GLY A 164 -7.95 -4.22 -1.33
C GLY A 164 -8.45 -3.36 -0.18
N VAL A 165 -9.46 -3.80 0.58
CA VAL A 165 -9.96 -3.18 1.82
C VAL A 165 -9.80 -4.18 2.95
N GLU A 166 -9.18 -3.79 4.05
CA GLU A 166 -8.97 -4.67 5.20
C GLU A 166 -9.98 -4.33 6.30
N PHE A 167 -10.60 -5.37 6.85
CA PHE A 167 -11.61 -5.28 7.89
C PHE A 167 -10.99 -5.67 9.22
N PHE A 168 -11.15 -4.82 10.21
CA PHE A 168 -10.68 -5.04 11.57
C PHE A 168 -11.82 -4.86 12.57
N GLU A 169 -11.62 -5.32 13.80
CA GLU A 169 -12.60 -5.21 14.87
C GLU A 169 -13.05 -3.76 15.12
N ASN A 170 -12.13 -2.78 15.06
CA ASN A 170 -12.45 -1.39 15.38
C ASN A 170 -12.72 -0.52 14.13
N GLY A 171 -12.63 -1.07 12.92
CA GLY A 171 -12.85 -0.30 11.70
C GLY A 171 -12.28 -0.94 10.44
N ILE A 172 -12.18 -0.15 9.38
CA ILE A 172 -11.59 -0.58 8.12
C ILE A 172 -10.31 0.18 7.79
N SER A 173 -9.53 -0.40 6.90
CA SER A 173 -8.45 0.27 6.20
C SER A 173 -8.71 0.19 4.71
N HIS A 174 -8.86 1.32 4.02
CA HIS A 174 -8.98 1.37 2.56
C HIS A 174 -7.65 1.74 1.86
N ILE A 175 -6.72 2.38 2.58
CA ILE A 175 -5.34 2.65 2.17
C ILE A 175 -4.41 2.03 3.22
N PRO A 176 -3.26 1.44 2.86
CA PRO A 176 -2.44 0.68 3.81
C PRO A 176 -2.05 1.43 5.10
N THR A 177 -1.89 2.75 5.02
CA THR A 177 -1.45 3.60 6.14
C THR A 177 -2.57 4.37 6.82
N ALA A 178 -3.83 4.15 6.42
CA ALA A 178 -4.99 4.86 6.94
C ALA A 178 -5.97 3.89 7.61
N PHE A 179 -6.60 4.38 8.68
CA PHE A 179 -7.62 3.68 9.44
C PHE A 179 -8.85 4.55 9.52
N ILE A 180 -10.01 3.96 9.25
CA ILE A 180 -11.31 4.60 9.41
C ILE A 180 -12.07 3.74 10.41
N PRO A 181 -12.46 4.29 11.57
CA PRO A 181 -13.13 3.51 12.59
C PRO A 181 -14.61 3.30 12.20
N TRP A 182 -15.25 2.27 12.77
CA TRP A 182 -16.62 1.89 12.39
C TRP A 182 -17.65 3.00 12.62
N GLU A 183 -17.43 3.90 13.58
CA GLU A 183 -18.37 5.00 13.87
C GLU A 183 -18.43 6.05 12.73
N GLN A 184 -17.56 5.95 11.72
CA GLN A 184 -17.51 6.83 10.56
C GLN A 184 -17.95 6.12 9.26
N ILE A 185 -18.45 4.88 9.37
CA ILE A 185 -18.76 4.03 8.23
C ILE A 185 -20.19 3.51 8.38
N GLU A 186 -21.00 3.73 7.36
CA GLU A 186 -22.27 3.04 7.21
C GLU A 186 -22.08 1.89 6.21
N VAL A 187 -22.60 0.71 6.56
CA VAL A 187 -22.51 -0.50 5.75
C VAL A 187 -23.88 -0.80 5.16
N HIS A 188 -23.94 -0.89 3.83
CA HIS A 188 -25.17 -1.29 3.13
C HIS A 188 -24.92 -2.54 2.28
N PRO A 189 -25.84 -3.52 2.30
CA PRO A 189 -25.78 -4.63 1.36
C PRO A 189 -26.02 -4.16 -0.08
N ASP A 190 -25.35 -4.76 -1.06
CA ASP A 190 -25.73 -4.60 -2.48
C ASP A 190 -26.86 -5.58 -2.81
N ASN A 191 -28.06 -5.06 -3.11
CA ASN A 191 -29.23 -5.87 -3.47
C ASN A 191 -29.04 -6.60 -4.81
N ALA A 192 -28.15 -6.12 -5.68
CA ALA A 192 -27.90 -6.72 -6.98
C ALA A 192 -26.81 -7.82 -6.95
N ARG A 193 -25.93 -7.81 -5.94
CA ARG A 193 -24.76 -8.70 -5.87
C ARG A 193 -24.56 -9.27 -4.47
N GLN A 194 -24.66 -10.60 -4.36
CA GLN A 194 -24.59 -11.31 -3.09
C GLN A 194 -23.23 -11.21 -2.41
N ASP A 195 -22.16 -10.97 -3.15
CA ASP A 195 -20.77 -10.88 -2.67
C ASP A 195 -20.30 -9.44 -2.39
N VAL A 196 -21.16 -8.43 -2.56
CA VAL A 196 -20.77 -7.02 -2.45
C VAL A 196 -21.42 -6.33 -1.25
N ILE A 197 -20.65 -5.43 -0.63
CA ILE A 197 -21.10 -4.44 0.35
C ILE A 197 -20.68 -3.04 -0.09
N TRP A 198 -21.52 -2.06 0.22
CA TRP A 198 -21.25 -0.64 0.07
C TRP A 198 -20.82 -0.07 1.42
N LEU A 199 -19.71 0.65 1.45
CA LEU A 199 -19.19 1.33 2.63
C LEU A 199 -19.23 2.83 2.38
N SER A 200 -20.08 3.54 3.11
CA SER A 200 -20.22 4.99 3.03
C SER A 200 -19.40 5.63 4.16
N TYR A 201 -18.34 6.36 3.82
CA TYR A 201 -17.49 7.04 4.79
C TYR A 201 -17.95 8.48 5.01
N TYR A 202 -18.13 8.86 6.28
CA TYR A 202 -18.51 10.21 6.68
C TYR A 202 -17.37 10.89 7.44
N ARG A 203 -17.01 12.10 7.02
CA ARG A 203 -16.14 12.95 7.84
C ARG A 203 -16.99 13.55 8.97
N TRP A 204 -16.39 13.71 10.15
CA TRP A 204 -17.06 14.19 11.36
C TRP A 204 -18.11 15.29 11.12
N ARG A 205 -19.36 15.03 11.53
CA ARG A 205 -20.54 15.91 11.41
C ARG A 205 -21.01 16.25 9.99
N GLN A 206 -20.68 15.42 8.99
CA GLN A 206 -21.23 15.58 7.64
C GLN A 206 -22.43 14.66 7.43
N SER A 207 -23.48 15.20 6.80
CA SER A 207 -24.67 14.45 6.38
C SER A 207 -24.50 13.77 5.01
N VAL A 208 -23.44 14.12 4.27
CA VAL A 208 -23.13 13.56 2.95
C VAL A 208 -21.85 12.76 3.07
N PRO A 209 -21.80 11.53 2.50
CA PRO A 209 -20.60 10.72 2.55
C PRO A 209 -19.46 11.40 1.79
N ALA A 210 -18.28 11.44 2.40
CA ALA A 210 -17.06 11.95 1.79
C ALA A 210 -16.53 11.00 0.71
N SER A 211 -16.78 9.69 0.86
CA SER A 211 -16.46 8.68 -0.15
C SER A 211 -17.32 7.45 0.03
N VAL A 212 -17.66 6.78 -1.08
CA VAL A 212 -18.40 5.52 -1.09
C VAL A 212 -17.51 4.46 -1.72
N PHE A 213 -17.36 3.32 -1.06
CA PHE A 213 -16.56 2.20 -1.54
C PHE A 213 -17.46 1.00 -1.85
N LYS A 214 -17.33 0.45 -3.05
CA LYS A 214 -17.99 -0.81 -3.42
C LYS A 214 -17.00 -1.95 -3.22
N VAL A 215 -17.23 -2.83 -2.26
CA VAL A 215 -16.25 -3.85 -1.85
C VAL A 215 -16.84 -5.26 -2.00
N VAL A 216 -16.16 -6.09 -2.79
CA VAL A 216 -16.36 -7.53 -2.89
C VAL A 216 -15.72 -8.21 -1.68
N VAL A 217 -16.50 -9.00 -0.95
CA VAL A 217 -16.10 -9.70 0.29
C VAL A 217 -16.54 -11.15 0.25
N SER A 218 -15.88 -12.02 1.00
CA SER A 218 -16.34 -13.41 1.17
C SER A 218 -17.68 -13.44 1.93
N GLU A 219 -18.51 -14.46 1.69
CA GLU A 219 -19.82 -14.58 2.33
C GLU A 219 -19.74 -14.55 3.87
N GLY A 220 -18.75 -15.23 4.46
CA GLY A 220 -18.54 -15.23 5.90
C GLY A 220 -18.21 -13.83 6.45
N LEU A 221 -17.36 -13.08 5.75
CA LEU A 221 -17.01 -11.71 6.14
C LEU A 221 -18.19 -10.77 5.95
N LYS A 222 -18.96 -10.91 4.87
CA LYS A 222 -20.19 -10.14 4.63
C LYS A 222 -21.18 -10.34 5.77
N ARG A 223 -21.46 -11.59 6.14
CA ARG A 223 -22.38 -11.92 7.23
C ARG A 223 -21.91 -11.28 8.54
N LEU A 224 -20.63 -11.42 8.88
CA LEU A 224 -20.07 -10.85 10.10
C LEU A 224 -20.22 -9.31 10.12
N VAL A 225 -19.79 -8.63 9.06
CA VAL A 225 -19.84 -7.16 8.99
C VAL A 225 -21.29 -6.65 9.00
N LEU A 226 -22.21 -7.31 8.28
CA LEU A 226 -23.62 -6.89 8.28
C LEU A 226 -24.31 -7.16 9.62
N MET A 227 -23.98 -8.26 10.31
CA MET A 227 -24.56 -8.54 11.63
C MET A 227 -24.14 -7.51 12.69
N ASP A 228 -22.89 -7.06 12.64
CA ASP A 228 -22.34 -6.17 13.67
C ASP A 228 -22.53 -4.68 13.35
N HIS A 229 -22.66 -4.31 12.08
CA HIS A 229 -22.57 -2.91 11.62
C HIS A 229 -23.60 -2.48 10.57
N ALA A 230 -24.52 -3.34 10.13
CA ALA A 230 -25.63 -2.88 9.29
C ALA A 230 -26.69 -2.18 10.15
N ASP A 231 -27.28 -1.12 9.59
CA ASP A 231 -28.39 -0.43 10.23
C ASP A 231 -29.63 -1.34 10.19
N PRO A 232 -30.28 -1.67 11.33
CA PRO A 232 -31.40 -2.61 11.37
C PRO A 232 -32.55 -2.25 10.43
N GLU A 233 -32.74 -0.96 10.11
CA GLU A 233 -33.78 -0.49 9.20
C GLU A 233 -33.53 -0.87 7.73
N THR A 234 -32.28 -1.19 7.35
CA THR A 234 -31.92 -1.59 5.98
C THR A 234 -31.86 -3.11 5.77
N ALA A 235 -31.98 -3.91 6.83
CA ALA A 235 -31.96 -5.37 6.73
C ALA A 235 -33.32 -5.99 6.34
N GLU A 236 -34.40 -5.21 6.37
CA GLU A 236 -35.78 -5.66 6.13
C GLU A 236 -36.38 -5.20 4.79
N SER A 237 -35.62 -4.49 3.95
CA SER A 237 -36.04 -4.01 2.62
C SER A 237 -35.39 -4.77 1.47
#